data_AF-A0ABC8YZR3-F1
#
_entry.id   AF-A0ABC8YZR3-F1
#
_cell.length_a   1.000
_cell.length_b   1.000
_cell.length_c   1.000
_cell.angle_alpha   90.00
_cell.angle_beta   90.00
_cell.angle_gamma   90.00
#
_symmetry.space_group_name_H-M   'P 1'
#
loop_
_entity.id
_entity.type
_entity.pdbx_description
1 polymer ?
#
loop_
_entity_poly.entity_id
_entity_poly.type
_entity_poly.pdbx_seq_one_letter_code
_entity_poly.pdbx_strand_id
1 'polypeptide(L)'
;MPVRVVDTPTPSSQPSPGQDANAGQPSPPTCSLLSPGRCFDGTQNVSSLQKDEAWKVNVRIHGYDPEQGYLCGTMEALNVPLADTPVVTFWEGEVVDAKNYTFFTGKWEASPEDDIRHWSKFPSFTPLLSQIETDGGKSLDLSNYPHIFMRWLH
;
A
#
# COMPACT_ATOMS: atom_id res chain seq x y z
N MET A 1 -29.29 -31.40 -61.52
CA MET A 1 -28.57 -30.41 -60.70
C MET A 1 -27.73 -29.52 -61.62
N PRO A 2 -27.93 -28.19 -61.66
CA PRO A 2 -27.10 -27.19 -62.36
C PRO A 2 -26.00 -26.62 -61.42
N VAL A 3 -25.04 -25.74 -61.78
CA VAL A 3 -24.42 -25.28 -63.07
C VAL A 3 -23.04 -24.65 -62.70
N ARG A 4 -22.19 -24.28 -63.68
CA ARG A 4 -20.88 -23.60 -63.44
C ARG A 4 -20.93 -22.06 -63.63
N VAL A 5 -20.27 -21.35 -62.70
CA VAL A 5 -19.55 -20.05 -62.81
C VAL A 5 -20.32 -18.75 -63.12
N VAL A 6 -20.07 -17.71 -62.29
CA VAL A 6 -20.04 -16.28 -62.68
C VAL A 6 -19.05 -15.51 -61.76
N ASP A 7 -18.62 -14.32 -62.17
CA ASP A 7 -17.42 -13.60 -61.68
C ASP A 7 -17.70 -12.24 -60.99
N THR A 8 -16.77 -11.76 -60.15
CA THR A 8 -16.57 -10.34 -59.66
C THR A 8 -17.68 -9.61 -58.85
N PRO A 9 -17.40 -8.48 -58.13
CA PRO A 9 -16.15 -7.98 -57.49
C PRO A 9 -16.32 -7.52 -56.00
N THR A 10 -15.25 -6.96 -55.41
CA THR A 10 -15.10 -6.43 -54.02
C THR A 10 -16.00 -5.21 -53.68
N PRO A 11 -16.19 -4.89 -52.38
CA PRO A 11 -15.39 -3.77 -51.83
C PRO A 11 -14.85 -3.96 -50.40
N SER A 12 -13.75 -3.25 -50.11
CA SER A 12 -13.11 -3.16 -48.79
C SER A 12 -14.04 -2.55 -47.73
N SER A 13 -13.89 -2.97 -46.47
CA SER A 13 -14.48 -2.30 -45.30
C SER A 13 -13.43 -2.15 -44.20
N GLN A 14 -13.10 -0.91 -43.86
CA GLN A 14 -12.25 -0.60 -42.70
C GLN A 14 -12.98 -0.97 -41.40
N PRO A 15 -12.28 -1.51 -40.39
CA PRO A 15 -12.73 -1.36 -39.01
C PRO A 15 -12.44 0.09 -38.55
N SER A 16 -13.49 0.83 -38.20
CA SER A 16 -13.38 2.11 -37.50
C SER A 16 -12.81 1.91 -36.09
N PRO A 17 -12.12 2.91 -35.49
CA PRO A 17 -11.55 2.78 -34.16
C PRO A 17 -12.66 2.76 -33.09
N GLY A 18 -13.01 1.56 -32.62
CA GLY A 18 -13.83 1.37 -31.43
C GLY A 18 -13.04 1.71 -30.18
N GLN A 19 -13.62 2.54 -29.31
CA GLN A 19 -13.03 2.92 -28.03
C GLN A 19 -13.20 1.77 -27.02
N ASP A 20 -12.12 1.05 -26.72
CA ASP A 20 -11.98 0.34 -25.44
C ASP A 20 -11.00 1.11 -24.56
N ALA A 21 -11.49 2.21 -24.00
CA ALA A 21 -10.78 3.00 -22.99
C ALA A 21 -10.81 2.30 -21.62
N ASN A 22 -10.27 1.07 -21.55
CA ASN A 22 -9.90 0.48 -20.27
C ASN A 22 -8.58 1.14 -19.82
N ALA A 23 -8.70 2.35 -19.28
CA ALA A 23 -7.62 3.03 -18.56
C ALA A 23 -7.38 2.24 -17.26
N GLY A 24 -6.61 1.15 -17.37
CA GLY A 24 -6.20 0.37 -16.22
C GLY A 24 -5.48 1.29 -15.24
N GLN A 25 -6.09 1.50 -14.06
CA GLN A 25 -5.42 2.23 -12.98
C GLN A 25 -4.06 1.58 -12.74
N PRO A 26 -2.97 2.35 -12.71
CA PRO A 26 -1.65 1.78 -12.51
C PRO A 26 -1.61 1.09 -11.15
N SER A 27 -1.37 -0.21 -11.16
CA SER A 27 -1.17 -0.99 -9.94
C SER A 27 -0.02 -0.39 -9.13
N PRO A 28 -0.08 -0.38 -7.78
CA PRO A 28 1.06 0.02 -6.97
C PRO A 28 2.30 -0.82 -7.34
N PRO A 29 3.52 -0.25 -7.21
CA PRO A 29 4.72 -0.87 -7.75
C PRO A 29 5.02 -2.19 -7.03
N THR A 30 5.41 -3.22 -7.79
CA THR A 30 5.68 -4.55 -7.25
C THR A 30 6.89 -4.54 -6.30
N CYS A 31 6.61 -4.39 -5.00
CA CYS A 31 7.64 -4.28 -3.98
C CYS A 31 8.09 -5.67 -3.49
N SER A 32 9.24 -6.12 -3.96
CA SER A 32 9.86 -7.40 -3.55
C SER A 32 10.25 -7.46 -2.06
N LEU A 33 10.27 -6.32 -1.37
CA LEU A 33 10.45 -6.24 0.08
C LEU A 33 9.18 -6.62 0.86
N LEU A 34 7.99 -6.46 0.27
CA LEU A 34 6.71 -6.85 0.88
C LEU A 34 6.27 -8.28 0.49
N SER A 35 7.12 -9.06 -0.18
CA SER A 35 6.78 -10.45 -0.51
C SER A 35 6.67 -11.33 0.74
N PRO A 36 5.80 -12.36 0.75
CA PRO A 36 5.75 -13.36 1.81
C PRO A 36 7.12 -13.97 2.12
N GLY A 37 7.38 -14.20 3.42
CA GLY A 37 8.63 -14.76 3.92
C GLY A 37 9.77 -13.75 4.09
N ARG A 38 9.63 -12.50 3.62
CA ARG A 38 10.59 -11.43 3.88
C ARG A 38 10.66 -11.12 5.38
N CYS A 39 11.87 -10.87 5.87
CA CYS A 39 12.14 -10.51 7.25
C CYS A 39 12.90 -9.19 7.34
N PHE A 40 12.65 -8.46 8.42
CA PHE A 40 13.32 -7.21 8.78
C PHE A 40 13.66 -7.26 10.26
N ASP A 41 14.83 -6.77 10.64
CA ASP A 41 15.20 -6.57 12.04
C ASP A 41 15.60 -5.12 12.31
N GLY A 42 15.35 -4.67 13.54
CA GLY A 42 15.60 -3.29 13.95
C GLY A 42 15.32 -3.09 15.44
N THR A 43 15.10 -1.84 15.85
CA THR A 43 14.69 -1.51 17.21
C THR A 43 13.44 -0.63 17.21
N GLN A 44 12.62 -0.78 18.23
CA GLN A 44 11.60 0.19 18.59
C GLN A 44 12.09 0.95 19.81
N ASN A 45 12.14 2.28 19.67
CA ASN A 45 12.64 3.18 20.70
C ASN A 45 11.43 3.93 21.30
N VAL A 46 11.32 3.94 22.63
CA VAL A 46 10.34 4.72 23.38
C VAL A 46 11.12 5.66 24.29
N SER A 47 11.15 6.93 23.89
CA SER A 47 11.65 8.03 24.71
C SER A 47 10.50 8.62 25.53
N SER A 48 10.65 8.64 26.84
CA SER A 48 9.78 9.33 27.78
C SER A 48 10.58 10.37 28.57
N LEU A 49 9.90 11.34 29.21
CA LEU A 49 10.57 12.37 30.02
C LEU A 49 11.41 11.83 31.19
N GLN A 50 11.31 10.54 31.53
CA GLN A 50 12.02 9.91 32.64
C GLN A 50 12.94 8.76 32.23
N LYS A 51 12.78 8.20 31.02
CA LYS A 51 13.53 7.02 30.57
C LYS A 51 13.48 6.88 29.05
N ASP A 52 14.63 6.61 28.46
CA ASP A 52 14.76 6.06 27.11
C ASP A 52 14.82 4.54 27.20
N GLU A 53 13.94 3.86 26.47
CA GLU A 53 13.95 2.40 26.31
C GLU A 53 14.04 2.05 24.82
N ALA A 54 14.76 0.98 24.50
CA ALA A 54 14.84 0.44 23.16
C ALA A 54 14.84 -1.09 23.22
N TRP A 55 13.90 -1.72 22.52
CA TRP A 55 13.83 -3.17 22.37
C TRP A 55 14.11 -3.59 20.93
N LYS A 56 14.71 -4.76 20.74
CA LYS A 56 14.93 -5.31 19.40
C LYS A 56 13.59 -5.85 18.88
N VAL A 57 13.32 -5.59 17.61
CA VAL A 57 12.11 -6.06 16.92
C VAL A 57 12.51 -6.84 15.68
N ASN A 58 11.92 -8.02 15.50
CA ASN A 58 11.99 -8.78 14.25
C ASN A 58 10.58 -8.81 13.62
N VAL A 59 10.48 -8.47 12.35
CA VAL A 59 9.23 -8.52 11.57
C VAL A 59 9.36 -9.60 10.51
N ARG A 60 8.30 -10.39 10.31
CA ARG A 60 8.13 -11.31 9.19
C ARG A 60 6.84 -10.99 8.46
N ILE A 61 6.92 -10.79 7.14
CA ILE A 61 5.75 -10.70 6.26
C ILE A 61 5.23 -12.10 5.97
N HIS A 62 3.94 -12.34 6.16
CA HIS A 62 3.27 -13.61 5.85
C HIS A 62 2.42 -13.50 4.58
N GLY A 63 1.76 -12.36 4.35
CA GLY A 63 0.90 -12.12 3.20
C GLY A 63 0.98 -10.68 2.71
N TYR A 64 0.76 -10.50 1.40
CA TYR A 64 0.61 -9.20 0.75
C TYR A 64 -0.32 -9.35 -0.46
N ASP A 65 -1.38 -8.54 -0.49
CA ASP A 65 -2.34 -8.42 -1.59
C ASP A 65 -2.40 -6.95 -2.04
N PRO A 66 -1.76 -6.59 -3.16
CA PRO A 66 -1.77 -5.22 -3.69
C PRO A 66 -3.12 -4.80 -4.27
N GLU A 67 -4.03 -5.73 -4.60
CA GLU A 67 -5.33 -5.38 -5.18
C GLU A 67 -6.29 -4.84 -4.11
N GLN A 68 -6.24 -5.44 -2.91
CA GLN A 68 -6.97 -5.05 -1.71
C GLN A 68 -6.23 -4.01 -0.85
N GLY A 69 -4.94 -3.73 -1.14
CA GLY A 69 -4.10 -2.88 -0.31
C GLY A 69 -3.80 -3.51 1.05
N TYR A 70 -3.81 -4.84 1.15
CA TYR A 70 -3.68 -5.59 2.40
C TYR A 70 -2.28 -6.19 2.55
N LEU A 71 -1.78 -6.26 3.79
CA LEU A 71 -0.64 -7.11 4.14
C LEU A 71 -0.81 -7.65 5.56
N CYS A 72 -0.10 -8.72 5.90
CA CYS A 72 -0.05 -9.22 7.26
C CYS A 72 1.28 -9.88 7.61
N GLY A 73 1.54 -9.98 8.91
CA GLY A 73 2.82 -10.46 9.41
C GLY A 73 2.80 -10.81 10.90
N THR A 74 3.98 -11.15 11.41
CA THR A 74 4.24 -11.23 12.85
C THR A 74 5.34 -10.26 13.21
N MET A 75 5.20 -9.64 14.38
CA MET A 75 6.21 -8.80 15.02
C MET A 75 6.64 -9.49 16.31
N GLU A 76 7.92 -9.79 16.45
CA GLU A 76 8.55 -10.33 17.65
C GLU A 76 9.33 -9.21 18.35
N ALA A 77 8.93 -8.85 19.56
CA ALA A 77 9.63 -7.91 20.42
C ALA A 77 10.50 -8.67 21.43
N LEU A 78 11.80 -8.39 21.41
CA LEU A 78 12.86 -9.01 22.21
C LEU A 78 13.33 -8.05 23.30
N ASN A 79 13.58 -8.57 24.50
CA ASN A 79 14.02 -7.80 25.67
C ASN A 79 13.03 -6.70 26.10
N VAL A 80 11.72 -6.94 25.92
CA VAL A 80 10.67 -6.07 26.47
C VAL A 80 10.82 -6.04 28.00
N PRO A 81 10.82 -4.86 28.65
CA PRO A 81 10.91 -4.79 30.10
C PRO A 81 9.81 -5.63 30.78
N LEU A 82 10.19 -6.38 31.81
CA LEU A 82 9.31 -7.27 32.58
C LEU A 82 8.78 -8.52 31.82
N ALA A 83 9.27 -8.82 30.62
CA ALA A 83 8.94 -10.05 29.89
C ALA A 83 10.08 -11.08 29.96
N ASP A 84 9.81 -12.27 30.51
CA ASP A 84 10.77 -13.38 30.58
C ASP A 84 11.00 -14.07 29.21
N THR A 85 10.12 -13.81 28.23
CA THR A 85 10.16 -14.40 26.88
C THR A 85 9.82 -13.36 25.81
N PRO A 86 10.22 -13.57 24.54
CA PRO A 86 9.80 -12.72 23.42
C PRO A 86 8.27 -12.59 23.33
N VAL A 87 7.79 -11.38 23.05
CA VAL A 87 6.36 -11.14 22.78
C VAL A 87 6.17 -11.19 21.27
N VAL A 88 5.37 -12.14 20.78
CA VAL A 88 5.06 -12.29 19.36
C VAL A 88 3.59 -11.92 19.11
N THR A 89 3.39 -10.91 18.27
CA THR A 89 2.07 -10.38 17.91
C THR A 89 1.83 -10.57 16.42
N PHE A 90 0.71 -11.18 16.05
CA PHE A 90 0.21 -11.15 14.66
C PHE A 90 -0.41 -9.79 14.37
N TRP A 91 -0.14 -9.25 13.19
CA TRP A 91 -0.65 -7.96 12.77
C TRP A 91 -1.16 -8.00 11.33
N GLU A 92 -2.20 -7.20 11.08
CA GLU A 92 -2.71 -6.90 9.75
C GLU A 92 -2.37 -5.45 9.41
N GLY A 93 -2.34 -5.12 8.12
CA GLY A 93 -1.90 -3.81 7.67
C GLY A 93 -2.55 -3.36 6.38
N GLU A 94 -2.59 -2.05 6.25
CA GLU A 94 -3.17 -1.32 5.12
C GLU A 94 -2.06 -0.59 4.38
N VAL A 95 -1.98 -0.77 3.06
CA VAL A 95 -1.15 0.01 2.15
C VAL A 95 -1.96 1.23 1.70
N VAL A 96 -1.43 2.43 1.96
CA VAL A 96 -2.01 3.67 1.43
C VAL A 96 -1.73 3.76 -0.06
N ASP A 97 -2.77 3.62 -0.87
CA ASP A 97 -2.72 3.45 -2.32
C ASP A 97 -3.65 4.42 -3.09
N ALA A 98 -4.33 5.32 -2.37
CA ALA A 98 -5.35 6.25 -2.89
C ALA A 98 -6.60 5.58 -3.52
N LYS A 99 -6.71 4.25 -3.51
CA LYS A 99 -7.80 3.46 -4.10
C LYS A 99 -8.60 2.75 -3.01
N ASN A 100 -7.95 1.87 -2.27
CA ASN A 100 -8.52 1.15 -1.13
C ASN A 100 -8.37 1.99 0.15
N TYR A 101 -7.23 2.67 0.32
CA TYR A 101 -6.88 3.38 1.55
C TYR A 101 -6.26 4.75 1.29
N THR A 102 -6.75 5.76 2.03
CA THR A 102 -6.26 7.15 2.03
C THR A 102 -5.28 7.40 3.18
N PHE A 103 -4.67 8.60 3.21
CA PHE A 103 -3.83 9.01 4.34
C PHE A 103 -4.62 9.33 5.61
N PHE A 104 -5.88 9.79 5.46
CA PHE A 104 -6.80 9.89 6.59
C PHE A 104 -7.35 8.52 6.96
N THR A 105 -7.25 8.19 8.25
CA THR A 105 -7.53 6.87 8.80
C THR A 105 -9.01 6.67 9.06
N GLY A 106 -9.70 7.64 9.68
CA GLY A 106 -11.16 7.62 9.87
C GLY A 106 -11.68 6.54 10.85
N LYS A 107 -10.80 5.96 11.66
CA LYS A 107 -11.07 4.92 12.67
C LYS A 107 -9.95 4.88 13.72
N TRP A 108 -10.07 4.01 14.73
CA TRP A 108 -9.17 3.93 15.88
C TRP A 108 -8.96 5.28 16.59
N GLU A 109 -10.02 6.11 16.62
CA GLU A 109 -10.02 7.45 17.23
C GLU A 109 -9.02 8.45 16.62
N ALA A 110 -8.37 8.10 15.50
CA ALA A 110 -7.47 8.99 14.78
C ALA A 110 -8.24 10.10 14.04
N SER A 111 -7.99 11.35 14.43
CA SER A 111 -8.46 12.53 13.71
C SER A 111 -7.57 12.83 12.48
N PRO A 112 -8.07 13.56 11.46
CA PRO A 112 -7.24 14.04 10.35
C PRO A 112 -6.02 14.85 10.82
N GLU A 113 -6.16 15.59 11.92
CA GLU A 113 -5.08 16.36 12.55
C GLU A 113 -4.01 15.44 13.19
N ASP A 114 -4.42 14.30 13.76
CA ASP A 114 -3.50 13.28 14.26
C ASP A 114 -2.82 12.53 13.12
N ASP A 115 -3.55 12.20 12.05
CA ASP A 115 -2.98 11.60 10.83
C ASP A 115 -1.89 12.51 10.24
N ILE A 116 -2.19 13.78 9.99
CA ILE A 116 -1.20 14.76 9.49
C ILE A 116 0.00 14.86 10.44
N ARG A 117 -0.22 14.92 11.76
CA ARG A 117 0.86 14.99 12.76
C ARG A 117 1.77 13.76 12.76
N HIS A 118 1.23 12.57 12.50
CA HIS A 118 2.01 11.34 12.44
C HIS A 118 2.73 11.19 11.11
N TRP A 119 2.05 11.39 9.99
CA TRP A 119 2.65 11.26 8.66
C TRP A 119 3.72 12.33 8.39
N SER A 120 3.56 13.55 8.91
CA SER A 120 4.56 14.63 8.78
C SER A 120 5.91 14.34 9.46
N LYS A 121 6.03 13.25 10.22
CA LYS A 121 7.32 12.76 10.74
C LYS A 121 8.20 12.14 9.64
N PHE A 122 7.62 11.76 8.50
CA PHE A 122 8.34 11.20 7.36
C PHE A 122 8.63 12.29 6.31
N PRO A 123 9.90 12.55 5.95
CA PRO A 123 10.24 13.53 4.91
C PRO A 123 9.64 13.21 3.53
N SER A 124 9.34 11.94 3.26
CA SER A 124 8.64 11.48 2.07
C SER A 124 7.16 11.86 2.03
N PHE A 125 6.54 12.23 3.15
CA PHE A 125 5.15 12.70 3.17
C PHE A 125 5.02 14.18 2.82
N THR A 126 6.01 15.02 3.16
CA THR A 126 5.97 16.47 2.97
C THR A 126 5.59 16.93 1.54
N PRO A 127 6.09 16.30 0.45
CA PRO A 127 5.69 16.68 -0.92
C PRO A 127 4.22 16.39 -1.27
N LEU A 128 3.54 15.55 -0.47
CA LEU A 128 2.17 15.09 -0.72
C LEU A 128 1.13 15.87 0.11
N LEU A 129 1.57 16.59 1.16
CA LEU A 129 0.72 17.18 2.19
C LEU A 129 -0.41 18.06 1.64
N SER A 130 -0.12 18.97 0.70
CA SER A 130 -1.14 19.90 0.17
C SER A 130 -2.28 19.20 -0.55
N GLN A 131 -2.01 18.07 -1.23
CA GLN A 131 -3.05 17.27 -1.86
C GLN A 131 -3.87 16.51 -0.81
N ILE A 132 -3.19 16.03 0.23
CA ILE A 132 -3.80 15.26 1.32
C ILE A 132 -4.72 16.13 2.19
N GLU A 133 -4.33 17.37 2.47
CA GLU A 133 -5.20 18.37 3.11
C GLU A 133 -6.43 18.71 2.25
N THR A 134 -6.32 18.59 0.92
CA THR A 134 -7.40 18.90 -0.02
C THR A 134 -8.45 17.78 -0.12
N ASP A 135 -8.04 16.50 -0.24
CA ASP A 135 -8.97 15.38 -0.49
C ASP A 135 -8.68 14.06 0.26
N GLY A 136 -7.69 14.05 1.17
CA GLY A 136 -7.18 12.86 1.85
C GLY A 136 -6.12 12.06 1.07
N GLY A 137 -5.70 12.58 -0.09
CA GLY A 137 -4.74 11.95 -1.00
C GLY A 137 -5.38 11.09 -2.08
N LYS A 138 -6.69 11.23 -2.33
CA LYS A 138 -7.47 10.41 -3.29
C LYS A 138 -7.07 10.65 -4.75
N SER A 139 -6.52 11.82 -5.04
CA SER A 139 -6.03 12.21 -6.37
C SER A 139 -4.51 12.04 -6.53
N LEU A 140 -3.81 11.46 -5.54
CA LEU A 140 -2.38 11.17 -5.66
C LEU A 140 -2.13 9.93 -6.53
N ASP A 141 -1.21 10.06 -7.48
CA ASP A 141 -0.59 8.90 -8.12
C ASP A 141 0.60 8.42 -7.28
N LEU A 142 0.40 7.32 -6.55
CA LEU A 142 1.44 6.66 -5.75
C LEU A 142 2.16 5.54 -6.52
N SER A 143 1.75 5.22 -7.76
CA SER A 143 2.27 4.07 -8.52
C SER A 143 3.77 4.16 -8.84
N ASN A 144 4.29 5.38 -8.99
CA ASN A 144 5.70 5.67 -9.23
C ASN A 144 6.38 6.34 -8.02
N TYR A 145 5.71 6.41 -6.87
CA TYR A 145 6.27 7.05 -5.68
C TYR A 145 7.30 6.12 -5.01
N PRO A 146 8.51 6.60 -4.66
CA PRO A 146 9.60 5.75 -4.18
C PRO A 146 9.41 5.20 -2.76
N HIS A 147 8.30 5.51 -2.09
CA HIS A 147 7.98 5.06 -0.73
C HIS A 147 6.57 4.49 -0.67
N ILE A 148 6.39 3.44 0.11
CA ILE A 148 5.08 2.85 0.40
C ILE A 148 4.72 3.21 1.84
N PHE A 149 3.58 3.87 2.03
CA PHE A 149 3.05 4.21 3.36
C PHE A 149 2.08 3.12 3.81
N MET A 150 2.17 2.72 5.08
CA MET A 150 1.38 1.63 5.64
C MET A 150 0.95 1.92 7.07
N ARG A 151 -0.22 1.42 7.48
CA ARG A 151 -0.66 1.33 8.87
C ARG A 151 -0.68 -0.13 9.29
N TRP A 152 -0.07 -0.49 10.42
CA TRP A 152 -0.03 -1.87 10.94
C TRP A 152 -0.74 -1.93 12.30
N LEU A 153 -1.51 -3.00 12.51
CA LEU A 153 -2.66 -3.02 13.40
C LEU A 153 -2.79 -4.40 14.06
N HIS A 154 -3.48 -4.44 15.20
CA HIS A 154 -3.81 -5.65 15.94
C HIS A 154 -5.31 -5.66 16.26
#